data_AF-A0A9E4APW2-F1
#
_entry.id   AF-A0A9E4APW2-F1
#
_cell.length_a   1.000
_cell.length_b   1.000
_cell.length_c   1.000
_cell.angle_alpha   90.00
_cell.angle_beta   90.00
_cell.angle_gamma   90.00
#
_symmetry.space_group_name_H-M   'P 1'
#
loop_
_entity.id
_entity.type
_entity.pdbx_description
1 polymer ?
#
loop_
_entity_poly.entity_id
_entity_poly.type
_entity_poly.pdbx_seq_one_letter_code
_entity_poly.pdbx_strand_id
1 'polypeptide(L)'
;MTELNYELGNLVGSPVEVTDRVIEVCRTNDQFGALIYELYKEAGGLICVTSGAYFGQTAEAIEFDRNQAICAALLVRISKLMTSVVKLSADIEHGETVQALNRCIIESAVNLRYLLFKNDDAAYDKFVKSSLVAERELYDMIQGKIEARGGEQLAIEQGMLESIKDTCEQSGVVVGEVNSKARDVNFRDKLTALKYDWPAYTVLERIPSHAIHGDWVDLVKNHLLSKGDGFEPNYDRLNTDGELLSPIGIFVVEAAQDYLNKYFDLADVKPLHERLASVQERLKRVESARQDWQIAGQK
;
A
#
# COMPACT_ATOMS: atom_id res chain seq x y z
N MET A 1 -9.82 -25.79 -15.97
CA MET A 1 -10.18 -25.09 -14.71
C MET A 1 -9.53 -25.73 -13.49
N THR A 2 -9.50 -27.07 -13.35
CA THR A 2 -8.88 -27.77 -12.20
C THR A 2 -7.36 -27.64 -12.11
N GLU A 3 -6.63 -27.63 -13.24
CA GLU A 3 -5.16 -27.50 -13.24
C GLU A 3 -4.68 -26.08 -12.86
N LEU A 4 -5.24 -25.02 -13.46
CA LEU A 4 -4.90 -23.64 -13.06
C LEU A 4 -5.24 -23.31 -11.60
N ASN A 5 -6.35 -23.86 -11.08
CA ASN A 5 -6.68 -23.71 -9.65
C ASN A 5 -5.67 -24.46 -8.75
N TYR A 6 -5.14 -25.59 -9.21
CA TYR A 6 -4.10 -26.33 -8.52
C TYR A 6 -2.76 -25.58 -8.53
N GLU A 7 -2.38 -24.98 -9.65
CA GLU A 7 -1.18 -24.14 -9.75
C GLU A 7 -1.25 -22.89 -8.86
N LEU A 8 -2.40 -22.20 -8.86
CA LEU A 8 -2.60 -21.07 -7.96
C LEU A 8 -2.56 -21.52 -6.48
N GLY A 9 -3.14 -22.68 -6.16
CA GLY A 9 -3.04 -23.28 -4.83
C GLY A 9 -1.60 -23.57 -4.40
N ASN A 10 -0.71 -23.94 -5.32
CA ASN A 10 0.71 -24.13 -5.02
C ASN A 10 1.44 -22.81 -4.75
N LEU A 11 1.00 -21.71 -5.37
CA LEU A 11 1.62 -20.38 -5.22
C LEU A 11 1.17 -19.64 -3.96
N VAL A 12 -0.12 -19.69 -3.62
CA VAL A 12 -0.71 -18.89 -2.52
C VAL A 12 -1.34 -19.73 -1.41
N GLY A 13 -1.30 -21.05 -1.52
CA GLY A 13 -1.91 -21.96 -0.56
C GLY A 13 -3.43 -22.08 -0.69
N SER A 14 -4.00 -22.89 0.19
CA SER A 14 -5.45 -23.12 0.26
C SER A 14 -6.20 -21.90 0.82
N PRO A 15 -7.47 -21.70 0.45
CA PRO A 15 -8.33 -20.68 1.06
C PRO A 15 -8.37 -20.81 2.59
N VAL A 16 -8.14 -19.70 3.29
CA VAL A 16 -8.46 -19.57 4.71
C VAL A 16 -9.97 -19.77 4.89
N GLU A 17 -10.35 -20.77 5.67
CA GLU A 17 -11.74 -21.14 5.86
C GLU A 17 -12.45 -20.11 6.76
N VAL A 18 -13.60 -19.60 6.29
CA VAL A 18 -14.49 -18.72 7.08
C VAL A 18 -15.90 -19.28 7.04
N THR A 19 -16.20 -20.19 7.98
CA THR A 19 -17.53 -20.75 8.21
C THR A 19 -18.18 -20.14 9.45
N ASP A 20 -19.49 -20.34 9.63
CA ASP A 20 -20.19 -19.87 10.83
C ASP A 20 -19.60 -20.46 12.12
N ARG A 21 -19.13 -21.72 12.04
CA ARG A 21 -18.42 -22.37 13.15
C ARG A 21 -17.11 -21.64 13.49
N VAL A 22 -16.31 -21.26 12.49
CA VAL A 22 -15.08 -20.51 12.71
C VAL A 22 -15.38 -19.15 13.34
N ILE A 23 -16.39 -18.43 12.85
CA ILE A 23 -16.82 -17.15 13.41
C ILE A 23 -17.25 -17.30 14.87
N GLU A 24 -18.00 -18.35 15.21
CA GLU A 24 -18.45 -18.58 16.59
C GLU A 24 -17.27 -18.89 17.54
N VAL A 25 -16.27 -19.64 17.06
CA VAL A 25 -15.02 -19.85 17.79
C VAL A 25 -14.29 -18.52 18.02
N CYS A 26 -14.21 -17.65 17.00
CA CYS A 26 -13.61 -16.32 17.15
C CYS A 26 -14.33 -15.47 18.21
N ARG A 27 -15.67 -15.49 18.25
CA ARG A 27 -16.46 -14.77 19.27
C ARG A 27 -16.22 -15.30 20.69
N THR A 28 -16.14 -16.61 20.83
CA THR A 28 -16.01 -17.26 22.14
C THR A 28 -14.61 -17.07 22.72
N ASN A 29 -13.57 -17.08 21.87
CA ASN A 29 -12.18 -17.12 22.29
C ASN A 29 -11.39 -15.83 22.00
N ASP A 30 -12.04 -14.77 21.52
CA ASP A 30 -11.39 -13.53 21.06
C ASP A 30 -10.28 -13.77 20.03
N GLN A 31 -10.63 -14.50 18.96
CA GLN A 31 -9.65 -14.92 17.92
C GLN A 31 -9.87 -14.22 16.57
N PHE A 32 -10.57 -13.08 16.55
CA PHE A 32 -10.76 -12.31 15.32
C PHE A 32 -9.43 -11.81 14.75
N GLY A 33 -8.52 -11.32 15.59
CA GLY A 33 -7.20 -10.83 15.15
C GLY A 33 -6.39 -11.89 14.40
N ALA A 34 -6.36 -13.12 14.92
CA ALA A 34 -5.65 -14.23 14.27
C ALA A 34 -6.28 -14.61 12.92
N LEU A 35 -7.61 -14.64 12.83
CA LEU A 35 -8.30 -14.93 11.57
C LEU A 35 -8.07 -13.83 10.51
N ILE A 36 -8.12 -12.57 10.93
CA ILE A 36 -7.83 -11.43 10.05
C ILE A 36 -6.39 -11.47 9.57
N TYR A 37 -5.43 -11.77 10.44
CA TYR A 37 -4.02 -11.91 10.07
C TYR A 37 -3.82 -12.98 8.99
N GLU A 38 -4.46 -14.14 9.12
CA GLU A 38 -4.39 -15.21 8.12
C GLU A 38 -5.03 -14.80 6.78
N LEU A 39 -6.18 -14.13 6.79
CA LEU A 39 -6.80 -13.59 5.58
C LEU A 39 -5.96 -12.48 4.93
N TYR A 40 -5.31 -11.63 5.72
CA TYR A 40 -4.41 -10.59 5.23
C TYR A 40 -3.17 -11.20 4.56
N LYS A 41 -2.61 -12.26 5.13
CA LYS A 41 -1.51 -13.03 4.53
C LYS A 41 -1.93 -13.64 3.20
N GLU A 42 -3.13 -14.24 3.13
CA GLU A 42 -3.69 -14.76 1.88
C GLU A 42 -3.83 -13.66 0.83
N ALA A 43 -4.40 -12.51 1.20
CA ALA A 43 -4.52 -11.35 0.33
C ALA A 43 -3.14 -10.90 -0.19
N GLY A 44 -2.14 -10.77 0.70
CA GLY A 44 -0.77 -10.40 0.31
C GLY A 44 -0.14 -11.37 -0.69
N GLY A 45 -0.35 -12.68 -0.51
CA GLY A 45 0.07 -13.70 -1.47
C GLY A 45 -0.57 -13.51 -2.85
N LEU A 46 -1.86 -13.19 -2.89
CA LEU A 46 -2.58 -12.92 -4.13
C LEU A 46 -2.12 -11.62 -4.81
N ILE A 47 -1.83 -10.56 -4.05
CA ILE A 47 -1.24 -9.34 -4.61
C ILE A 47 0.13 -9.64 -5.21
N CYS A 48 0.95 -10.48 -4.56
CA CYS A 48 2.24 -10.90 -5.09
C CYS A 48 2.09 -11.59 -6.45
N VAL A 49 1.22 -12.59 -6.55
CA VAL A 49 0.93 -13.28 -7.83
C VAL A 49 0.39 -12.31 -8.87
N THR A 50 -0.54 -11.43 -8.49
CA THR A 50 -1.13 -10.43 -9.41
C THR A 50 -0.07 -9.47 -9.96
N SER A 51 0.87 -9.05 -9.12
CA SER A 51 1.95 -8.14 -9.52
C SER A 51 2.94 -8.76 -10.54
N GLY A 52 3.02 -10.10 -10.56
CA GLY A 52 3.81 -10.86 -11.51
C GLY A 52 3.00 -11.41 -12.68
N ALA A 53 1.73 -11.05 -12.82
CA ALA A 53 0.89 -11.50 -13.94
C ALA A 53 1.33 -10.84 -15.25
N TYR A 54 1.38 -11.62 -16.32
CA TYR A 54 1.83 -11.17 -17.64
C TYR A 54 1.27 -12.04 -18.77
N PHE A 55 1.33 -11.53 -20.01
CA PHE A 55 1.11 -12.34 -21.21
C PHE A 55 2.43 -12.69 -21.87
N GLY A 56 2.69 -13.98 -22.07
CA GLY A 56 3.92 -14.44 -22.71
C GLY A 56 4.25 -15.88 -22.35
N GLN A 57 5.21 -16.45 -23.07
CA GLN A 57 5.70 -17.81 -22.78
C GLN A 57 6.74 -17.84 -21.66
N THR A 58 7.51 -16.77 -21.48
CA THR A 58 8.52 -16.66 -20.43
C THR A 58 8.56 -15.23 -19.88
N ALA A 59 8.91 -15.08 -18.60
CA ALA A 59 8.94 -13.78 -17.93
C ALA A 59 9.99 -12.84 -18.53
N GLU A 60 11.06 -13.39 -19.11
CA GLU A 60 12.21 -12.65 -19.65
C GLU A 60 11.90 -11.97 -20.98
N ALA A 61 10.81 -12.34 -21.65
CA ALA A 61 10.45 -11.82 -22.98
C ALA A 61 9.42 -10.68 -22.94
N ILE A 62 9.13 -10.15 -21.75
CA ILE A 62 7.93 -9.32 -21.53
C ILE A 62 8.31 -7.88 -21.30
N GLU A 63 7.70 -7.03 -22.10
CA GLU A 63 7.79 -5.58 -21.97
C GLU A 63 6.39 -5.05 -21.64
N PHE A 64 6.26 -4.47 -20.44
CA PHE A 64 5.08 -3.66 -20.12
C PHE A 64 5.23 -2.29 -20.76
N ASP A 65 4.12 -1.75 -21.28
CA ASP A 65 4.09 -0.32 -21.59
C ASP A 65 4.30 0.50 -20.29
N ARG A 66 4.66 1.77 -20.44
CA ARG A 66 4.98 2.64 -19.30
C ARG A 66 3.86 2.68 -18.25
N ASN A 67 2.61 2.81 -18.68
CA ASN A 67 1.48 3.01 -17.76
C ASN A 67 1.13 1.70 -17.04
N GLN A 68 1.21 0.56 -17.73
CA GLN A 68 1.11 -0.76 -17.12
C GLN A 68 2.27 -0.99 -16.15
N ALA A 69 3.49 -0.64 -16.52
CA ALA A 69 4.67 -0.77 -15.66
C ALA A 69 4.53 0.03 -14.36
N ILE A 70 4.00 1.25 -14.41
CA ILE A 70 3.67 2.06 -13.22
C ILE A 70 2.67 1.31 -12.33
N CYS A 71 1.60 0.76 -12.92
CA CYS A 71 0.57 0.04 -12.18
C CYS A 71 1.12 -1.24 -11.53
N ALA A 72 1.87 -2.04 -12.28
CA ALA A 72 2.52 -3.26 -11.81
C ALA A 72 3.53 -2.94 -10.70
N ALA A 73 4.33 -1.89 -10.85
CA ALA A 73 5.29 -1.45 -9.83
C ALA A 73 4.59 -1.00 -8.52
N LEU A 74 3.42 -0.36 -8.61
CA LEU A 74 2.60 -0.05 -7.42
C LEU A 74 2.11 -1.32 -6.73
N LEU A 75 1.67 -2.35 -7.47
CA LEU A 75 1.33 -3.66 -6.89
C LEU A 75 2.54 -4.36 -6.26
N VAL A 76 3.71 -4.32 -6.91
CA VAL A 76 4.96 -4.85 -6.34
C VAL A 76 5.29 -4.13 -5.03
N ARG A 77 5.15 -2.80 -4.98
CA ARG A 77 5.35 -2.02 -3.75
C ARG A 77 4.36 -2.45 -2.66
N ILE A 78 3.07 -2.59 -2.99
CA ILE A 78 2.05 -3.07 -2.04
C ILE A 78 2.43 -4.47 -1.52
N SER A 79 2.76 -5.43 -2.39
CA SER A 79 3.14 -6.79 -2.02
C SER A 79 4.34 -6.82 -1.06
N LYS A 80 5.39 -6.05 -1.36
CA LYS A 80 6.57 -5.91 -0.49
C LYS A 80 6.21 -5.37 0.89
N LEU A 81 5.39 -4.32 0.94
CA LEU A 81 4.95 -3.72 2.20
C LEU A 81 4.03 -4.65 3.00
N MET A 82 3.07 -5.31 2.36
CA MET A 82 2.19 -6.30 3.00
C MET A 82 3.01 -7.46 3.58
N THR A 83 4.03 -7.93 2.86
CA THR A 83 4.95 -8.96 3.37
C THR A 83 5.67 -8.50 4.63
N SER A 84 6.12 -7.24 4.68
CA SER A 84 6.71 -6.65 5.89
C SER A 84 5.70 -6.55 7.02
N VAL A 85 4.46 -6.13 6.75
CA VAL A 85 3.37 -6.09 7.74
C VAL A 85 3.10 -7.48 8.29
N VAL A 86 2.99 -8.51 7.46
CA VAL A 86 2.80 -9.90 7.90
C VAL A 86 3.92 -10.33 8.85
N LYS A 87 5.18 -10.09 8.49
CA LYS A 87 6.33 -10.44 9.35
C LYS A 87 6.29 -9.73 10.70
N LEU A 88 6.00 -8.43 10.70
CA LEU A 88 5.97 -7.62 11.92
C LEU A 88 4.74 -7.91 12.79
N SER A 89 3.63 -8.34 12.19
CA SER A 89 2.41 -8.69 12.91
C SER A 89 2.49 -10.06 13.61
N ALA A 90 3.46 -10.90 13.25
CA ALA A 90 3.61 -12.25 13.83
C ALA A 90 3.94 -12.22 15.34
N ASP A 91 4.75 -11.26 15.77
CA ASP A 91 5.19 -11.11 17.17
C ASP A 91 4.42 -10.02 17.93
N ILE A 92 3.37 -9.47 17.31
CA ILE A 92 2.46 -8.40 17.78
C ILE A 92 3.10 -7.07 18.24
N GLU A 93 4.32 -6.99 18.73
CA GLU A 93 4.90 -5.79 19.38
C GLU A 93 5.46 -4.73 18.40
N HIS A 94 4.87 -4.57 17.22
CA HIS A 94 5.37 -3.69 16.15
C HIS A 94 4.30 -2.74 15.60
N GLY A 95 3.32 -2.38 16.42
CA GLY A 95 2.15 -1.60 16.03
C GLY A 95 2.49 -0.26 15.37
N GLU A 96 3.48 0.48 15.87
CA GLU A 96 3.92 1.78 15.32
C GLU A 96 4.39 1.61 13.86
N THR A 97 5.23 0.59 13.65
CA THR A 97 5.82 0.33 12.33
C THR A 97 4.76 -0.21 11.38
N VAL A 98 3.89 -1.10 11.86
CA VAL A 98 2.79 -1.64 11.05
C VAL A 98 1.84 -0.52 10.62
N GLN A 99 1.48 0.42 11.49
CA GLN A 99 0.65 1.57 11.15
C GLN A 99 1.29 2.43 10.04
N ALA A 100 2.59 2.71 10.14
CA ALA A 100 3.32 3.48 9.14
C ALA A 100 3.35 2.78 7.76
N LEU A 101 3.59 1.46 7.75
CA LEU A 101 3.57 0.66 6.53
C LEU A 101 2.17 0.58 5.92
N ASN A 102 1.14 0.46 6.75
CA ASN A 102 -0.26 0.45 6.32
C ASN A 102 -0.67 1.76 5.64
N ARG A 103 -0.23 2.92 6.16
CA ARG A 103 -0.42 4.21 5.49
C ARG A 103 0.25 4.25 4.11
N CYS A 104 1.45 3.68 3.99
CA CYS A 104 2.15 3.55 2.72
C CYS A 104 1.43 2.63 1.72
N ILE A 105 0.87 1.52 2.20
CA ILE A 105 0.12 0.54 1.38
C ILE A 105 -1.13 1.19 0.78
N ILE A 106 -1.91 1.87 1.62
CA ILE A 106 -3.13 2.58 1.20
C ILE A 106 -2.80 3.64 0.15
N GLU A 107 -1.71 4.38 0.30
CA GLU A 107 -1.30 5.37 -0.72
C GLU A 107 -1.03 4.76 -2.08
N SER A 108 -0.29 3.65 -2.10
CA SER A 108 -0.04 2.94 -3.36
C SER A 108 -1.32 2.41 -3.98
N ALA A 109 -2.22 1.85 -3.18
CA ALA A 109 -3.49 1.34 -3.68
C ALA A 109 -4.39 2.46 -4.22
N VAL A 110 -4.46 3.61 -3.55
CA VAL A 110 -5.22 4.78 -4.03
C VAL A 110 -4.62 5.33 -5.32
N ASN A 111 -3.29 5.45 -5.40
CA ASN A 111 -2.61 5.89 -6.63
C ASN A 111 -2.89 4.94 -7.79
N LEU A 112 -2.76 3.62 -7.56
CA LEU A 112 -3.03 2.61 -8.56
C LEU A 112 -4.47 2.71 -9.09
N ARG A 113 -5.45 2.69 -8.19
CA ARG A 113 -6.86 2.76 -8.58
C ARG A 113 -7.21 4.06 -9.27
N TYR A 114 -6.65 5.18 -8.79
CA TYR A 114 -6.87 6.48 -9.43
C TYR A 114 -6.34 6.52 -10.86
N LEU A 115 -5.12 6.03 -11.08
CA LEU A 115 -4.50 5.98 -12.41
C LEU A 115 -5.28 5.07 -13.36
N LEU A 116 -5.69 3.89 -12.89
CA LEU A 116 -6.54 2.96 -13.65
C LEU A 116 -7.93 3.53 -13.94
N PHE A 117 -8.51 4.30 -13.01
CA PHE A 117 -9.81 4.94 -13.21
C PHE A 117 -9.75 6.08 -14.23
N LYS A 118 -8.69 6.91 -14.19
CA LYS A 118 -8.48 7.99 -15.15
C LYS A 118 -8.13 7.45 -16.53
N ASN A 119 -7.22 6.48 -16.57
CA ASN A 119 -6.82 5.77 -17.77
C ASN A 119 -6.46 6.70 -18.94
N ASP A 120 -5.74 7.77 -18.66
CA ASP A 120 -5.25 8.72 -19.65
C ASP A 120 -3.78 9.08 -19.38
N ASP A 121 -3.00 9.28 -20.45
CA ASP A 121 -1.56 9.53 -20.35
C ASP A 121 -1.23 10.78 -19.54
N ALA A 122 -2.12 11.78 -19.52
CA ALA A 122 -1.88 13.01 -18.78
C ALA A 122 -1.89 12.77 -17.26
N ALA A 123 -2.74 11.87 -16.75
CA ALA A 123 -2.74 11.46 -15.36
C ALA A 123 -1.44 10.75 -14.96
N TYR A 124 -0.95 9.83 -15.80
CA TYR A 124 0.32 9.13 -15.59
C TYR A 124 1.53 10.07 -15.69
N ASP A 125 1.56 10.95 -16.68
CA ASP A 125 2.59 11.98 -16.83
C ASP A 125 2.65 12.91 -15.62
N LYS A 126 1.48 13.29 -15.10
CA LYS A 126 1.38 14.14 -13.92
C LYS A 126 1.91 13.44 -12.68
N PHE A 127 1.56 12.17 -12.49
CA PHE A 127 2.10 11.33 -11.41
C PHE A 127 3.64 11.32 -11.47
N VAL A 128 4.22 10.90 -12.62
CA VAL A 128 5.68 10.84 -12.81
C VAL A 128 6.35 12.20 -12.57
N LYS A 129 5.88 13.27 -13.24
CA LYS A 129 6.51 14.60 -13.13
C LYS A 129 6.44 15.17 -11.72
N SER A 130 5.34 14.92 -11.01
CA SER A 130 5.19 15.37 -9.63
C SER A 130 6.09 14.59 -8.65
N SER A 131 6.39 13.33 -8.95
CA SER A 131 7.29 12.50 -8.15
C SER A 131 8.76 12.86 -8.30
N LEU A 132 9.14 13.67 -9.31
CA LEU A 132 10.52 14.10 -9.58
C LEU A 132 10.87 15.48 -9.01
N VAL A 133 9.95 16.12 -8.27
CA VAL A 133 10.15 17.49 -7.77
C VAL A 133 11.29 17.56 -6.76
N ALA A 134 11.40 16.59 -5.84
CA ALA A 134 12.45 16.59 -4.83
C ALA A 134 13.84 16.37 -5.45
N GLU A 135 13.92 15.50 -6.47
CA GLU A 135 15.10 15.25 -7.28
C GLU A 135 15.54 16.53 -7.99
N ARG A 136 14.57 17.27 -8.54
CA ARG A 136 14.83 18.58 -9.14
C ARG A 136 15.35 19.61 -8.13
N GLU A 137 14.71 19.72 -6.97
CA GLU A 137 15.13 20.66 -5.93
C GLU A 137 16.54 20.35 -5.41
N LEU A 138 16.85 19.06 -5.20
CA LEU A 138 18.17 18.62 -4.79
C LEU A 138 19.22 18.87 -5.89
N TYR A 139 18.88 18.62 -7.15
CA TYR A 139 19.73 18.92 -8.29
C TYR A 139 20.12 20.41 -8.31
N ASP A 140 19.12 21.32 -8.26
CA ASP A 140 19.36 22.76 -8.28
C ASP A 140 20.22 23.20 -7.08
N MET A 141 19.98 22.63 -5.89
CA MET A 141 20.77 22.91 -4.69
C MET A 141 22.24 22.48 -4.84
N ILE A 142 22.49 21.29 -5.39
CA ILE A 142 23.84 20.78 -5.59
C ILE A 142 24.58 21.63 -6.63
N GLN A 143 23.94 21.93 -7.76
CA GLN A 143 24.53 22.78 -8.81
C GLN A 143 24.92 24.15 -8.26
N GLY A 144 24.04 24.80 -7.50
CA GLY A 144 24.36 26.09 -6.86
C GLY A 144 25.53 26.02 -5.88
N LYS A 145 25.70 24.90 -5.16
CA LYS A 145 26.84 24.69 -4.26
C LYS A 145 28.15 24.47 -5.02
N ILE A 146 28.12 23.76 -6.15
CA ILE A 146 29.27 23.57 -7.04
C ILE A 146 29.73 24.91 -7.61
N GLU A 147 28.79 25.71 -8.11
CA GLU A 147 29.06 27.05 -8.62
C GLU A 147 29.68 27.97 -7.55
N ALA A 148 29.12 27.94 -6.32
CA ALA A 148 29.63 28.73 -5.20
C ALA A 148 31.07 28.36 -4.78
N ARG A 149 31.53 27.15 -5.11
CA ARG A 149 32.92 26.69 -4.89
C ARG A 149 33.80 26.84 -6.14
N GLY A 150 33.39 27.64 -7.12
CA GLY A 150 34.18 27.87 -8.33
C GLY A 150 34.26 26.66 -9.25
N GLY A 151 33.24 25.80 -9.24
CA GLY A 151 33.17 24.59 -10.07
C GLY A 151 33.76 23.35 -9.41
N GLU A 152 34.24 23.44 -8.16
CA GLU A 152 34.71 22.26 -7.42
C GLU A 152 33.53 21.37 -7.01
N GLN A 153 33.44 20.21 -7.66
CA GLN A 153 32.46 19.17 -7.38
C GLN A 153 33.02 18.13 -6.41
N LEU A 154 32.25 17.82 -5.36
CA LEU A 154 32.59 16.80 -4.39
C LEU A 154 32.15 15.41 -4.88
N ALA A 155 32.86 14.35 -4.47
CA ALA A 155 32.53 12.98 -4.87
C ALA A 155 31.09 12.56 -4.49
N ILE A 156 30.60 12.98 -3.33
CA ILE A 156 29.22 12.71 -2.91
C ILE A 156 28.19 13.42 -3.80
N GLU A 157 28.51 14.61 -4.29
CA GLU A 157 27.63 15.37 -5.18
C GLU A 157 27.59 14.74 -6.57
N GLN A 158 28.72 14.22 -7.06
CA GLN A 158 28.74 13.42 -8.28
C GLN A 158 27.81 12.21 -8.18
N GLY A 159 27.93 11.40 -7.13
CA GLY A 159 27.05 10.24 -6.95
C GLY A 159 25.57 10.61 -6.82
N MET A 160 25.25 11.72 -6.13
CA MET A 160 23.87 12.21 -6.05
C MET A 160 23.33 12.69 -7.40
N LEU A 161 24.13 13.44 -8.17
CA LEU A 161 23.73 13.94 -9.49
C LEU A 161 23.56 12.81 -10.51
N GLU A 162 24.44 11.80 -10.48
CA GLU A 162 24.32 10.59 -11.31
C GLU A 162 23.00 9.85 -10.99
N SER A 163 22.72 9.61 -9.71
CA SER A 163 21.46 8.96 -9.28
C SER A 163 20.20 9.74 -9.71
N ILE A 164 20.21 11.07 -9.57
CA ILE A 164 19.10 11.93 -10.03
C ILE A 164 18.93 11.82 -11.54
N LYS A 165 20.04 11.89 -12.28
CA LYS A 165 20.03 11.84 -13.75
C LYS A 165 19.50 10.49 -14.23
N ASP A 166 19.99 9.39 -13.68
CA ASP A 166 19.54 8.04 -14.00
C ASP A 166 18.03 7.87 -13.76
N THR A 167 17.52 8.39 -12.64
CA THR A 167 16.09 8.36 -12.31
C THR A 167 15.24 9.15 -13.31
N CYS A 168 15.70 10.36 -13.69
CA CYS A 168 15.01 11.19 -14.67
C CYS A 168 15.03 10.56 -16.07
N GLU A 169 16.18 10.02 -16.49
CA GLU A 169 16.34 9.34 -17.78
C GLU A 169 15.44 8.10 -17.89
N GLN A 170 15.39 7.25 -16.86
CA GLN A 170 14.46 6.11 -16.80
C GLN A 170 12.99 6.54 -16.81
N SER A 171 12.70 7.77 -16.35
CA SER A 171 11.36 8.36 -16.37
C SER A 171 11.03 9.06 -17.70
N GLY A 172 11.98 9.13 -18.64
CA GLY A 172 11.81 9.83 -19.91
C GLY A 172 11.75 11.36 -19.78
N VAL A 173 12.36 11.92 -18.72
CA VAL A 173 12.35 13.36 -18.42
C VAL A 173 13.77 13.89 -18.31
N VAL A 174 14.01 15.11 -18.79
CA VAL A 174 15.27 15.83 -18.53
C VAL A 174 15.13 16.58 -17.21
N VAL A 175 16.06 16.38 -16.27
CA VAL A 175 16.00 17.01 -14.92
C VAL A 175 15.78 18.53 -14.99
N GLY A 176 16.48 19.21 -15.90
CA GLY A 176 16.36 20.65 -16.14
C GLY A 176 14.98 21.12 -16.64
N GLU A 177 14.13 20.20 -17.11
CA GLU A 177 12.78 20.47 -17.61
C GLU A 177 11.69 20.08 -16.60
N VAL A 178 12.03 19.37 -15.52
CA VAL A 178 11.10 19.10 -14.42
C VAL A 178 10.67 20.43 -13.81
N ASN A 179 9.37 20.70 -13.85
CA ASN A 179 8.79 21.85 -13.17
C ASN A 179 8.85 21.64 -11.65
N SER A 180 9.64 22.43 -10.93
CA SER A 180 9.76 22.38 -9.46
C SER A 180 8.47 22.69 -8.70
N LYS A 181 7.43 23.15 -9.40
CA LYS A 181 6.08 23.37 -8.86
C LYS A 181 5.06 22.38 -9.40
N ALA A 182 5.49 21.31 -10.08
CA ALA A 182 4.60 20.23 -10.47
C ALA A 182 3.93 19.66 -9.21
N ARG A 183 2.62 19.42 -9.29
CA ARG A 183 1.85 18.83 -8.20
C ARG A 183 1.02 17.71 -8.76
N ASP A 184 0.99 16.60 -8.03
CA ASP A 184 0.01 15.57 -8.31
C ASP A 184 -1.39 16.05 -7.92
N VAL A 185 -2.40 15.27 -8.29
CA VAL A 185 -3.70 15.32 -7.66
C VAL A 185 -3.54 14.89 -6.21
N ASN A 186 -4.00 15.74 -5.28
CA ASN A 186 -3.92 15.43 -3.86
C ASN A 186 -4.77 14.18 -3.54
N PHE A 187 -4.42 13.49 -2.47
CA PHE A 187 -5.03 12.21 -2.10
C PHE A 187 -6.55 12.31 -1.87
N ARG A 188 -7.03 13.42 -1.28
CA ARG A 188 -8.47 13.69 -1.12
C ARG A 188 -9.22 13.71 -2.46
N ASP A 189 -8.67 14.39 -3.45
CA ASP A 189 -9.26 14.50 -4.78
C ASP A 189 -9.22 13.15 -5.51
N LYS A 190 -8.18 12.33 -5.27
CA LYS A 190 -8.13 10.95 -5.77
C LYS A 190 -9.26 10.09 -5.18
N LEU A 191 -9.44 10.13 -3.85
CA LEU A 191 -10.53 9.42 -3.18
C LEU A 191 -11.91 9.89 -3.66
N THR A 192 -12.10 11.20 -3.83
CA THR A 192 -13.35 11.77 -4.35
C THR A 192 -13.63 11.29 -5.78
N ALA A 193 -12.61 11.21 -6.63
CA ALA A 193 -12.74 10.66 -7.98
C ALA A 193 -13.15 9.18 -7.95
N LEU A 194 -12.61 8.41 -7.00
CA LEU A 194 -12.93 7.00 -6.75
C LEU A 194 -14.25 6.78 -5.97
N LYS A 195 -15.05 7.82 -5.76
CA LYS A 195 -16.36 7.77 -5.07
C LYS A 195 -16.30 7.36 -3.59
N TYR A 196 -15.15 7.53 -2.96
CA TYR A 196 -15.05 7.48 -1.50
C TYR A 196 -15.51 8.81 -0.90
N ASP A 197 -16.19 8.72 0.24
CA ASP A 197 -16.75 9.87 0.92
C ASP A 197 -15.70 10.64 1.75
N TRP A 198 -16.11 11.77 2.32
CA TRP A 198 -15.21 12.62 3.12
C TRP A 198 -14.67 11.93 4.39
N PRO A 199 -15.47 11.16 5.14
CA PRO A 199 -14.96 10.30 6.22
C PRO A 199 -13.81 9.39 5.79
N ALA A 200 -13.86 8.80 4.58
CA ALA A 200 -12.78 7.93 4.09
C ALA A 200 -11.41 8.65 4.03
N TYR A 201 -11.35 9.91 3.59
CA TYR A 201 -10.10 10.68 3.61
C TYR A 201 -9.55 10.86 5.03
N THR A 202 -10.43 11.12 6.00
CA THR A 202 -10.02 11.28 7.39
C THR A 202 -9.48 9.97 7.97
N VAL A 203 -10.18 8.87 7.73
CA VAL A 203 -9.86 7.55 8.29
C VAL A 203 -8.67 6.89 7.59
N LEU A 204 -8.55 7.03 6.27
CA LEU A 204 -7.51 6.35 5.48
C LEU A 204 -6.20 7.14 5.40
N GLU A 205 -6.25 8.47 5.52
CA GLU A 205 -5.06 9.32 5.41
C GLU A 205 -4.80 10.12 6.68
N ARG A 206 -5.72 10.99 7.11
CA ARG A 206 -5.39 11.97 8.15
C ARG A 206 -5.04 11.32 9.49
N ILE A 207 -5.87 10.39 9.96
CA ILE A 207 -5.66 9.72 11.24
C ILE A 207 -4.41 8.84 11.20
N PRO A 208 -4.20 7.97 10.19
CA PRO A 208 -3.00 7.13 10.16
C PRO A 208 -1.70 7.92 9.94
N SER A 209 -1.76 9.15 9.40
CA SER A 209 -0.57 9.99 9.23
C SER A 209 -0.01 10.51 10.56
N HIS A 210 -0.76 10.44 11.66
CA HIS A 210 -0.25 10.77 13.00
C HIS A 210 0.99 9.93 13.33
N ALA A 211 0.95 8.61 13.07
CA ALA A 211 2.06 7.68 13.28
C ALA A 211 3.25 7.91 12.34
N ILE A 212 3.06 8.62 11.22
CA ILE A 212 4.15 8.98 10.30
C ILE A 212 4.90 10.22 10.80
N HIS A 213 4.17 11.17 11.37
CA HIS A 213 4.71 12.49 11.69
C HIS A 213 5.07 12.67 13.18
N GLY A 214 4.64 11.75 14.06
CA GLY A 214 4.89 11.84 15.50
C GLY A 214 4.25 13.08 16.12
N ASP A 215 3.02 13.41 15.68
CA ASP A 215 2.34 14.61 16.18
C ASP A 215 1.74 14.40 17.58
N TRP A 216 1.16 15.46 18.14
CA TRP A 216 0.64 15.42 19.51
C TRP A 216 -0.39 14.31 19.76
N VAL A 217 -1.21 13.96 18.75
CA VAL A 217 -2.22 12.90 18.91
C VAL A 217 -1.54 11.54 19.02
N ASP A 218 -0.53 11.29 18.20
CA ASP A 218 0.29 10.08 18.28
C ASP A 218 1.03 10.00 19.61
N LEU A 219 1.74 11.06 19.99
CA LEU A 219 2.53 11.10 21.21
C LEU A 219 1.67 10.83 22.45
N VAL A 220 0.52 11.48 22.58
CA VAL A 220 -0.37 11.29 23.75
C VAL A 220 -1.01 9.91 23.78
N LYS A 221 -1.35 9.34 22.62
CA LYS A 221 -2.01 8.03 22.58
C LYS A 221 -1.05 6.86 22.80
N ASN A 222 0.17 6.98 22.30
CA ASN A 222 1.06 5.84 22.12
C ASN A 222 2.37 5.96 22.91
N HIS A 223 2.88 7.18 23.10
CA HIS A 223 4.25 7.41 23.59
C HIS A 223 4.32 8.16 24.93
N LEU A 224 3.17 8.46 25.54
CA LEU A 224 3.09 9.15 26.83
C LEU A 224 2.12 8.43 27.77
N LEU A 225 2.47 8.40 29.05
CA LEU A 225 1.60 7.99 30.16
C LEU A 225 1.19 9.25 30.94
N SER A 226 -0.08 9.34 31.32
CA SER A 226 -0.55 10.40 32.22
C SER A 226 -0.01 10.19 33.64
N LYS A 227 0.58 11.22 34.24
CA LYS A 227 1.15 11.18 35.59
C LYS A 227 0.85 12.46 36.36
N GLY A 228 -0.13 12.38 37.28
CA GLY A 228 -0.64 13.55 37.99
C GLY A 228 -1.21 14.56 37.00
N ASP A 229 -0.73 15.81 37.06
CA ASP A 229 -1.09 16.89 36.13
C ASP A 229 -0.19 16.96 34.88
N GLY A 230 0.69 15.96 34.68
CA GLY A 230 1.67 15.94 33.59
C GLY A 230 1.75 14.59 32.86
N PHE A 231 2.86 14.39 32.14
CA PHE A 231 3.12 13.19 31.34
C PHE A 231 4.52 12.63 31.64
N GLU A 232 4.69 11.31 31.45
CA GLU A 232 6.01 10.67 31.35
C GLU A 232 6.11 9.82 30.08
N PRO A 233 7.31 9.58 29.53
CA PRO A 233 7.48 8.74 28.34
C PRO A 233 6.99 7.31 28.56
N ASN A 234 6.25 6.78 27.58
CA ASN A 234 5.91 5.37 27.49
C ASN A 234 6.96 4.64 26.64
N TYR A 235 7.59 3.61 27.20
CA TYR A 235 8.56 2.76 26.49
C TYR A 235 7.96 1.42 26.06
N ASP A 236 6.71 1.14 26.44
CA ASP A 236 6.01 -0.06 26.00
C ASP A 236 5.74 0.02 24.50
N ARG A 237 5.86 -1.11 23.82
CA ARG A 237 5.60 -1.22 22.38
C ARG A 237 4.11 -1.29 22.12
N LEU A 238 3.66 -0.69 21.03
CA LEU A 238 2.29 -0.87 20.56
C LEU A 238 2.08 -2.28 20.03
N ASN A 239 0.96 -2.88 20.42
CA ASN A 239 0.48 -4.10 19.79
C ASN A 239 -0.01 -3.83 18.37
N THR A 240 0.20 -4.80 17.50
CA THR A 240 -0.24 -4.78 16.12
C THR A 240 -1.73 -5.05 16.12
N ASP A 241 -2.48 -4.01 15.82
CA ASP A 241 -3.92 -4.11 15.78
C ASP A 241 -4.40 -4.75 14.48
N GLY A 242 -5.08 -5.89 14.61
CA GLY A 242 -5.75 -6.57 13.50
C GLY A 242 -6.87 -5.74 12.87
N GLU A 243 -7.39 -4.73 13.58
CA GLU A 243 -8.48 -3.87 13.10
C GLU A 243 -8.18 -3.17 11.77
N LEU A 244 -6.92 -2.77 11.54
CA LEU A 244 -6.54 -2.10 10.30
C LEU A 244 -6.21 -3.07 9.18
N LEU A 245 -5.87 -4.32 9.49
CA LEU A 245 -5.47 -5.29 8.48
C LEU A 245 -6.64 -5.64 7.55
N SER A 246 -7.84 -5.87 8.09
CA SER A 246 -9.01 -6.22 7.26
C SER A 246 -9.40 -5.14 6.23
N PRO A 247 -9.67 -3.87 6.63
CA PRO A 247 -10.04 -2.83 5.67
C PRO A 247 -8.94 -2.56 4.64
N ILE A 248 -7.67 -2.64 5.02
CA ILE A 248 -6.55 -2.49 4.09
C ILE A 248 -6.51 -3.68 3.11
N GLY A 249 -6.67 -4.90 3.62
CA GLY A 249 -6.75 -6.12 2.81
C GLY A 249 -7.86 -6.05 1.76
N ILE A 250 -9.03 -5.54 2.14
CA ILE A 250 -10.14 -5.32 1.20
C ILE A 250 -9.74 -4.31 0.13
N PHE A 251 -9.15 -3.18 0.52
CA PHE A 251 -8.82 -2.10 -0.40
C PHE A 251 -7.72 -2.47 -1.41
N VAL A 252 -6.69 -3.22 -0.97
CA VAL A 252 -5.62 -3.70 -1.87
C VAL A 252 -6.13 -4.76 -2.84
N VAL A 253 -7.06 -5.62 -2.41
CA VAL A 253 -7.69 -6.62 -3.28
C VAL A 253 -8.53 -5.94 -4.37
N GLU A 254 -9.26 -4.86 -4.04
CA GLU A 254 -9.95 -4.04 -5.04
C GLU A 254 -8.98 -3.45 -6.06
N ALA A 255 -7.83 -2.94 -5.60
CA ALA A 255 -6.81 -2.39 -6.50
C ALA A 255 -6.21 -3.44 -7.44
N ALA A 256 -6.00 -4.67 -6.97
CA ALA A 256 -5.56 -5.80 -7.79
C ALA A 256 -6.62 -6.22 -8.81
N GLN A 257 -7.90 -6.24 -8.41
CA GLN A 257 -9.00 -6.52 -9.34
C GLN A 257 -9.10 -5.44 -10.43
N ASP A 258 -8.99 -4.16 -10.07
CA ASP A 258 -8.97 -3.05 -11.04
C ASP A 258 -7.82 -3.21 -12.05
N TYR A 259 -6.64 -3.63 -11.60
CA TYR A 259 -5.49 -3.90 -12.46
C TYR A 259 -5.74 -5.06 -13.43
N LEU A 260 -6.22 -6.20 -12.91
CA LEU A 260 -6.52 -7.37 -13.74
C LEU A 260 -7.58 -7.05 -14.80
N ASN A 261 -8.66 -6.38 -14.40
CA ASN A 261 -9.74 -6.01 -15.30
C ASN A 261 -9.30 -5.02 -16.39
N LYS A 262 -8.25 -4.23 -16.13
CA LYS A 262 -7.75 -3.25 -17.08
C LYS A 262 -6.84 -3.87 -18.13
N TYR A 263 -5.93 -4.76 -17.72
CA TYR A 263 -4.84 -5.21 -18.58
C TYR A 263 -4.96 -6.65 -19.06
N PHE A 264 -5.92 -7.43 -18.55
CA PHE A 264 -6.06 -8.84 -18.88
C PHE A 264 -7.49 -9.19 -19.28
N ASP A 265 -7.63 -10.12 -20.22
CA ASP A 265 -8.91 -10.74 -20.50
C ASP A 265 -9.32 -11.63 -19.32
N LEU A 266 -10.54 -11.41 -18.81
CA LEU A 266 -11.04 -12.11 -17.63
C LEU A 266 -10.98 -13.64 -17.79
N ALA A 267 -11.12 -14.16 -19.02
CA ALA A 267 -11.03 -15.59 -19.28
C ALA A 267 -9.66 -16.18 -18.90
N ASP A 268 -8.58 -15.43 -19.11
CA ASP A 268 -7.21 -15.87 -18.86
C ASP A 268 -6.84 -15.77 -17.38
N VAL A 269 -7.37 -14.77 -16.68
CA VAL A 269 -7.10 -14.52 -15.26
C VAL A 269 -8.23 -14.96 -14.33
N LYS A 270 -9.22 -15.69 -14.84
CA LYS A 270 -10.43 -16.07 -14.10
C LYS A 270 -10.13 -16.72 -12.73
N PRO A 271 -9.24 -17.73 -12.62
CA PRO A 271 -8.90 -18.34 -11.33
C PRO A 271 -8.40 -17.32 -10.29
N LEU A 272 -7.50 -16.43 -10.70
CA LEU A 272 -6.93 -15.40 -9.84
C LEU A 272 -7.99 -14.36 -9.46
N HIS A 273 -8.80 -13.93 -10.42
CA HIS A 273 -9.88 -12.97 -10.18
C HIS A 273 -10.94 -13.53 -9.22
N GLU A 274 -11.36 -14.79 -9.38
CA GLU A 274 -12.29 -15.47 -8.46
C GLU A 274 -11.68 -15.62 -7.06
N ARG A 275 -10.38 -15.90 -6.98
CA ARG A 275 -9.67 -16.02 -5.70
C ARG A 275 -9.57 -14.70 -4.95
N LEU A 276 -9.30 -13.61 -5.67
CA LEU A 276 -9.33 -12.24 -5.14
C LEU A 276 -10.73 -11.87 -4.64
N ALA A 277 -11.78 -12.12 -5.44
CA ALA A 277 -13.16 -11.87 -5.02
C ALA A 277 -13.52 -12.67 -3.74
N SER A 278 -13.14 -13.95 -3.71
CA SER A 278 -13.39 -14.82 -2.56
C SER A 278 -12.70 -14.35 -1.27
N VAL A 279 -11.43 -13.91 -1.32
CA VAL A 279 -10.76 -13.40 -0.10
C VAL A 279 -11.36 -12.07 0.34
N GLN A 280 -11.77 -11.22 -0.61
CA GLN A 280 -12.44 -9.95 -0.31
C GLN A 280 -13.77 -10.18 0.44
N GLU A 281 -14.60 -11.10 -0.03
CA GLU A 281 -15.86 -11.45 0.64
C GLU A 281 -15.64 -12.01 2.04
N ARG A 282 -14.63 -12.87 2.20
CA ARG A 282 -14.26 -13.43 3.51
C ARG A 282 -13.75 -12.36 4.48
N LEU A 283 -12.91 -11.44 4.04
CA LEU A 283 -12.47 -10.28 4.82
C LEU A 283 -13.67 -9.43 5.27
N LYS A 284 -14.58 -9.08 4.34
CA LYS A 284 -15.81 -8.33 4.64
C LYS A 284 -16.70 -9.04 5.66
N ARG A 285 -16.86 -10.37 5.52
CA ARG A 285 -17.65 -11.19 6.45
C ARG A 285 -17.05 -11.19 7.85
N VAL A 286 -15.74 -11.41 7.97
CA VAL A 286 -15.04 -11.42 9.27
C VAL A 286 -15.11 -10.04 9.93
N GLU A 287 -14.92 -8.97 9.15
CA GLU A 287 -15.00 -7.60 9.67
C GLU A 287 -16.40 -7.27 10.20
N SER A 288 -17.46 -7.61 9.45
CA SER A 288 -18.84 -7.44 9.93
C SER A 288 -19.09 -8.22 11.23
N ALA A 289 -18.66 -9.49 11.29
CA ALA A 289 -18.87 -10.32 12.47
C ALA A 289 -18.09 -9.82 13.71
N ARG A 290 -16.89 -9.26 13.50
CA ARG A 290 -16.07 -8.65 14.55
C ARG A 290 -16.73 -7.38 15.09
N GLN A 291 -17.23 -6.50 14.21
CA GLN A 291 -17.93 -5.28 14.62
C GLN A 291 -19.19 -5.60 15.44
N ASP A 292 -20.00 -6.57 14.99
CA ASP A 292 -21.18 -7.02 15.75
C ASP A 292 -20.82 -7.53 17.14
N TRP A 293 -19.73 -8.29 17.24
CA TRP A 293 -19.23 -8.83 18.51
C TRP A 293 -18.74 -7.73 19.46
N GLN A 294 -17.99 -6.74 18.95
CA GLN A 294 -17.54 -5.60 19.75
C GLN A 294 -18.72 -4.77 20.28
N ILE A 295 -19.74 -4.52 19.45
CA ILE A 295 -20.95 -3.79 19.87
C ILE A 295 -21.72 -4.57 20.94
N ALA A 296 -21.82 -5.89 20.79
CA ALA A 296 -22.50 -6.75 21.77
C ALA A 296 -21.77 -6.82 23.12
N GLY A 297 -20.43 -6.77 23.12
CA GLY A 297 -19.59 -6.78 24.32
C GLY A 297 -19.43 -5.42 25.04
N GLN A 298 -19.88 -4.32 24.43
CA GLN A 298 -19.87 -2.97 25.03
C GLN A 298 -21.16 -2.65 25.82
N LYS A 299 -22.05 -3.63 26.05
CA LYS A 299 -23.19 -3.54 26.97
C LYS A 299 -22.88 -4.19 28.30
#